data_AF-A0A2S8PKF0-F1
#
_entry.id   AF-A0A2S8PKF0-F1
#
_cell.length_a   1.000
_cell.length_b   1.000
_cell.length_c   1.000
_cell.angle_alpha   90.00
_cell.angle_beta   90.00
_cell.angle_gamma   90.00
#
_symmetry.space_group_name_H-M   'P 1'
#
loop_
_entity.id
_entity.type
_entity.pdbx_description
1 polymer ?
#
loop_
_entity_poly.entity_id
_entity_poly.type
_entity_poly.pdbx_seq_one_letter_code
_entity_poly.pdbx_strand_id
1 'polypeptide(L)'
;MTVFDWLNALFIICLMLTMIIPFLNVISLSLSSGVASMRPDIILFPKEFSLDGYRTIWNSLDLWRPFLNSTIVTVFGTLLHVLLSSLAGYVLIHPRVPGKRLMITFILITMMIPQEAVLIPLYVVNKDFHLINTLTVLVLSGLVSGFSILLMRNFFMSIPYEISESAKIDGAGDFWIFAAIYMRLATAGLATVTLFEFVG
;
A
#
# COMPACT_ATOMS: atom_id res chain seq x y z
N MET A 1 38.80 0.14 10.08
CA MET A 1 37.75 1.18 10.06
C MET A 1 38.44 2.52 10.09
N THR A 2 38.14 3.37 9.11
CA THR A 2 38.67 4.73 8.99
C THR A 2 37.95 5.67 9.96
N VAL A 3 38.50 6.86 10.21
CA VAL A 3 37.82 7.92 10.99
C VAL A 3 36.48 8.30 10.36
N PHE A 4 36.39 8.27 9.04
CA PHE A 4 35.16 8.51 8.30
C PHE A 4 34.07 7.48 8.63
N ASP A 5 34.42 6.19 8.74
CA ASP A 5 33.46 5.13 9.08
C ASP A 5 32.84 5.36 10.46
N TRP A 6 33.62 5.83 11.43
CA TRP A 6 33.14 6.17 12.77
C TRP A 6 32.19 7.37 12.78
N LEU A 7 32.53 8.43 12.04
CA LEU A 7 31.65 9.60 11.92
C LEU A 7 30.34 9.25 11.22
N ASN A 8 30.40 8.44 10.16
CA ASN A 8 29.21 7.96 9.46
C ASN A 8 28.34 7.07 10.36
N ALA A 9 28.95 6.14 11.10
CA ALA A 9 28.22 5.30 12.05
C ALA A 9 27.53 6.13 13.14
N LEU A 10 28.23 7.12 13.71
CA LEU A 10 27.65 8.04 14.70
C LEU A 10 26.46 8.81 14.12
N PHE A 11 26.59 9.33 12.90
CA PHE A 11 25.52 10.03 12.21
C PHE A 11 24.27 9.15 11.99
N ILE A 12 24.47 7.92 11.49
CA ILE A 12 23.38 6.95 11.29
C ILE A 12 22.72 6.59 12.63
N ILE A 13 23.50 6.41 13.70
CA ILE A 13 22.95 6.15 15.04
C ILE A 13 22.09 7.32 15.52
N CYS A 14 22.56 8.56 15.36
CA CYS A 14 21.77 9.74 15.71
C CYS A 14 20.46 9.80 14.92
N LEU A 15 20.49 9.52 13.61
CA LEU A 15 19.28 9.45 12.78
C LEU A 15 18.32 8.33 13.22
N MET A 16 18.83 7.15 13.58
CA MET A 16 17.98 6.08 14.10
C MET A 16 17.29 6.48 15.41
N LEU A 17 18.01 7.20 16.29
CA LEU A 17 17.44 7.66 17.56
C LEU A 17 16.29 8.65 17.36
N THR A 18 16.34 9.54 16.36
CA THR A 18 15.23 10.47 16.09
C THR A 18 13.94 9.75 15.68
N MET A 19 14.05 8.57 15.06
CA MET A 19 12.90 7.75 14.69
C MET A 19 12.45 6.84 15.85
N ILE A 20 13.38 6.21 16.56
CA ILE A 20 13.08 5.24 17.63
C ILE A 20 12.48 5.92 18.87
N ILE A 21 12.94 7.10 19.26
CA ILE A 21 12.48 7.80 20.47
C ILE A 21 10.96 8.06 20.45
N PRO A 22 10.36 8.61 19.37
CA PRO A 22 8.91 8.75 19.27
C PRO A 22 8.15 7.42 19.41
N PHE A 23 8.65 6.33 18.81
CA PHE A 23 8.02 5.01 18.93
C PHE A 23 8.07 4.49 20.38
N LEU A 24 9.21 4.60 21.05
CA LEU A 24 9.33 4.23 22.46
C LEU A 24 8.41 5.07 23.35
N ASN A 25 8.25 6.36 23.03
CA ASN A 25 7.33 7.24 23.74
C ASN A 25 5.87 6.76 23.61
N VAL A 26 5.41 6.44 22.40
CA VAL A 26 4.05 5.92 22.17
C VAL A 26 3.81 4.61 22.95
N ILE A 27 4.77 3.68 22.94
CA ILE A 27 4.66 2.42 23.69
C ILE A 27 4.64 2.67 25.20
N SER A 28 5.48 3.57 25.69
CA SER A 28 5.53 3.91 27.10
C SER A 28 4.25 4.60 27.57
N LEU A 29 3.70 5.51 26.76
CA LEU A 29 2.43 6.18 27.03
C LEU A 29 1.25 5.22 27.00
N SER A 30 1.22 4.26 26.06
CA SER A 30 0.13 3.27 25.98
C SER A 30 0.08 2.34 27.18
N LEU A 31 1.21 2.14 27.86
CA LEU A 31 1.37 1.35 29.08
C LEU A 31 1.36 2.20 30.37
N SER A 32 1.11 3.50 30.28
CA SER A 32 1.09 4.40 31.44
C SER A 32 -0.33 4.69 31.93
N SER A 33 -0.49 4.94 33.24
CA SER A 33 -1.77 5.36 33.83
C SER A 33 -2.27 6.69 33.22
N GLY A 34 -3.60 6.90 33.20
CA GLY A 34 -4.24 8.03 32.49
C GLY A 34 -3.76 9.42 32.91
N VAL A 35 -3.32 9.62 34.16
CA VAL A 35 -2.78 10.90 34.63
C VAL A 35 -1.33 11.10 34.17
N ALA A 36 -0.57 10.02 34.04
CA ALA A 36 0.82 10.05 33.58
C ALA A 36 0.91 10.25 32.05
N SER A 37 -0.09 9.82 31.28
CA SER A 37 -0.15 9.96 29.82
C SER A 37 -0.63 11.33 29.32
N MET A 38 -1.23 12.16 30.18
CA MET A 38 -1.69 13.52 29.83
C MET A 38 -0.58 14.59 29.91
N ARG A 39 0.64 14.24 30.30
CA ARG A 39 1.77 15.18 30.39
C ARG A 39 2.53 15.23 29.06
N PRO A 40 2.95 16.41 28.56
CA PRO A 40 3.66 16.56 27.29
C PRO A 40 5.14 16.12 27.35
N ASP A 41 5.50 15.27 28.31
CA ASP A 41 6.88 14.82 28.51
C ASP A 41 7.26 13.74 27.49
N ILE A 42 8.55 13.65 27.12
CA ILE A 42 9.08 12.46 26.46
C ILE A 42 9.30 11.38 27.52
N ILE A 43 8.45 10.34 27.49
CA ILE A 43 8.50 9.25 28.45
C ILE A 43 9.05 8.01 27.73
N LEU A 44 10.29 7.61 28.03
CA LEU A 44 10.89 6.42 27.41
C LEU A 44 10.55 5.11 28.13
N PHE A 45 10.16 5.20 29.42
CA PHE A 45 9.78 4.07 30.25
C PHE A 45 8.52 4.42 31.02
N PRO A 46 7.54 3.48 31.13
CA PRO A 46 6.27 3.76 31.76
C PRO A 46 6.52 4.14 33.24
N LYS A 47 6.04 5.33 33.65
CA LYS A 47 6.19 5.80 35.04
C LYS A 47 5.38 4.92 36.00
N GLU A 48 4.20 4.50 35.56
CA GLU A 48 3.29 3.60 36.27
C GLU A 48 2.69 2.63 35.25
N PHE A 49 3.08 1.36 35.32
CA PHE A 49 2.56 0.35 34.39
C PHE A 49 1.05 0.14 34.60
N SER A 50 0.26 0.37 33.55
CA SER A 50 -1.17 0.13 33.54
C SER A 50 -1.63 -0.37 32.17
N LEU A 51 -2.62 -1.27 32.18
CA LEU A 51 -3.32 -1.76 30.99
C LEU A 51 -4.74 -1.17 30.86
N ASP A 52 -5.07 -0.18 31.68
CA ASP A 52 -6.42 0.40 31.73
C ASP A 52 -6.78 1.09 30.42
N GLY A 53 -5.80 1.70 29.73
CA GLY A 53 -5.99 2.24 28.38
C GLY A 53 -6.50 1.20 27.39
N TYR A 54 -5.86 0.02 27.35
CA TYR A 54 -6.29 -1.10 26.50
C TYR A 54 -7.66 -1.65 26.91
N ARG A 55 -7.94 -1.79 28.21
CA ARG A 55 -9.26 -2.22 28.70
C ARG A 55 -10.37 -1.24 28.32
N THR A 56 -10.10 0.05 28.41
CA THR A 56 -11.05 1.12 28.05
C THR A 56 -11.33 1.11 26.55
N ILE A 57 -10.26 1.00 25.75
CA ILE A 57 -10.34 0.87 24.30
C ILE A 57 -11.19 -0.32 23.87
N TRP A 58 -10.95 -1.49 24.48
CA TRP A 58 -11.61 -2.72 24.07
C TRP A 58 -13.05 -2.83 24.57
N ASN A 59 -13.34 -2.38 25.80
CA ASN A 59 -14.64 -2.58 26.44
C ASN A 59 -15.56 -1.36 26.39
N SER A 60 -15.03 -0.15 26.21
CA SER A 60 -15.80 1.10 26.29
C SER A 60 -15.86 1.86 24.96
N LEU A 61 -14.91 1.64 24.06
CA LEU A 61 -14.82 2.37 22.77
C LEU A 61 -15.09 1.50 21.54
N ASP A 62 -15.48 0.23 21.71
CA ASP A 62 -15.84 -0.69 20.61
C ASP A 62 -14.82 -0.74 19.46
N LEU A 63 -13.53 -0.61 19.78
CA LEU A 63 -12.45 -0.48 18.79
C LEU A 63 -12.30 -1.71 17.88
N TRP A 64 -12.87 -2.84 18.26
CA TRP A 64 -13.03 -4.02 17.40
C TRP A 64 -13.71 -3.70 16.06
N ARG A 65 -14.75 -2.84 16.04
CA ARG A 65 -15.51 -2.55 14.82
C ARG A 65 -14.68 -1.75 13.80
N PRO A 66 -14.07 -0.59 14.14
CA PRO A 66 -13.16 0.11 13.23
C PRO A 66 -11.98 -0.76 12.79
N PHE A 67 -11.41 -1.54 13.71
CA PHE A 67 -10.30 -2.45 13.38
C PHE A 67 -10.69 -3.48 12.33
N LEU A 68 -11.87 -4.10 12.48
CA LEU A 68 -12.39 -5.06 11.52
C LEU A 68 -12.70 -4.39 10.17
N ASN A 69 -13.29 -3.20 10.18
CA ASN A 69 -13.56 -2.44 8.96
C ASN A 69 -12.27 -2.12 8.19
N SER A 70 -11.23 -1.62 8.87
CA SER A 70 -9.92 -1.39 8.27
C SER A 70 -9.32 -2.68 7.73
N THR A 71 -9.36 -3.77 8.50
CA THR A 71 -8.83 -5.07 8.06
C THR A 71 -9.52 -5.56 6.79
N ILE A 72 -10.86 -5.48 6.73
CA ILE A 72 -11.63 -5.86 5.54
C ILE A 72 -11.24 -4.99 4.35
N VAL A 73 -11.24 -3.67 4.51
CA VAL A 73 -10.93 -2.74 3.42
C VAL A 73 -9.51 -2.96 2.90
N THR A 74 -8.52 -3.08 3.79
CA THR A 74 -7.12 -3.30 3.40
C THR A 74 -6.95 -4.65 2.71
N VAL A 75 -7.44 -5.76 3.27
CA VAL A 75 -7.24 -7.09 2.67
C VAL A 75 -7.88 -7.20 1.29
N PHE A 76 -9.15 -6.80 1.15
CA PHE A 76 -9.85 -6.89 -0.13
C PHE A 76 -9.38 -5.82 -1.12
N GLY A 77 -9.14 -4.59 -0.63
CA GLY A 77 -8.61 -3.48 -1.42
C GLY A 77 -7.25 -3.81 -2.02
N THR A 78 -6.28 -4.21 -1.20
CA THR A 78 -4.94 -4.56 -1.67
C THR A 78 -4.98 -5.75 -2.64
N LEU A 79 -5.76 -6.80 -2.35
CA LEU A 79 -5.85 -7.96 -3.25
C LEU A 79 -6.41 -7.59 -4.62
N LEU A 80 -7.52 -6.84 -4.66
CA LEU A 80 -8.13 -6.40 -5.91
C LEU A 80 -7.22 -5.41 -6.65
N HIS A 81 -6.58 -4.50 -5.94
CA HIS A 81 -5.67 -3.52 -6.51
C HIS A 81 -4.48 -4.18 -7.18
N VAL A 82 -3.81 -5.11 -6.49
CA VAL A 82 -2.66 -5.85 -7.04
C VAL A 82 -3.10 -6.65 -8.26
N LEU A 83 -4.23 -7.35 -8.18
CA LEU A 83 -4.74 -8.17 -9.28
C LEU A 83 -5.02 -7.31 -10.52
N LEU A 84 -5.77 -6.21 -10.36
CA LEU A 84 -6.20 -5.37 -11.48
C LEU A 84 -5.05 -4.55 -12.06
N SER A 85 -4.17 -4.02 -11.21
CA SER A 85 -2.97 -3.31 -11.66
C SER A 85 -2.02 -4.24 -12.42
N SER A 86 -1.88 -5.49 -11.96
CA SER A 86 -1.10 -6.51 -12.66
C SER A 86 -1.73 -6.90 -13.99
N LEU A 87 -3.04 -7.13 -14.05
CA LEU A 87 -3.72 -7.42 -15.32
C LEU A 87 -3.55 -6.28 -16.33
N ALA A 88 -3.78 -5.03 -15.90
CA ALA A 88 -3.58 -3.86 -16.75
C ALA A 88 -2.11 -3.73 -17.20
N GLY A 89 -1.15 -3.92 -16.30
CA GLY A 89 0.27 -3.93 -16.62
C GLY A 89 0.63 -4.99 -17.65
N TYR A 90 0.08 -6.20 -17.53
CA TYR A 90 0.29 -7.32 -18.45
C TYR A 90 -0.31 -7.07 -19.83
N VAL A 91 -1.50 -6.48 -19.92
CA VAL A 91 -2.06 -6.07 -21.21
C VAL A 91 -1.15 -5.05 -21.88
N LEU A 92 -0.65 -4.06 -21.14
CA LEU A 92 0.17 -2.98 -21.70
C LEU A 92 1.57 -3.39 -22.14
N ILE A 93 2.07 -4.58 -21.81
CA ILE A 93 3.33 -5.08 -22.38
C ILE A 93 3.14 -5.68 -23.78
N HIS A 94 1.96 -6.18 -24.12
CA HIS A 94 1.72 -6.86 -25.39
C HIS A 94 1.91 -5.92 -26.59
N PRO A 95 2.60 -6.38 -27.66
CA PRO A 95 2.90 -5.53 -28.82
C PRO A 95 1.66 -5.24 -29.68
N ARG A 96 0.66 -6.13 -29.67
CA ARG A 96 -0.53 -6.05 -30.54
C ARG A 96 -1.70 -5.25 -29.94
N VAL A 97 -1.51 -4.60 -28.79
CA VAL A 97 -2.60 -3.83 -28.16
C VAL A 97 -2.82 -2.53 -28.91
N PRO A 98 -3.99 -2.36 -29.57
CA PRO A 98 -4.28 -1.11 -30.28
C PRO A 98 -4.39 0.04 -29.28
N GLY A 99 -3.89 1.22 -29.65
CA GLY A 99 -3.99 2.41 -28.79
C GLY A 99 -3.12 2.38 -27.53
N LYS A 100 -2.19 1.43 -27.37
CA LYS A 100 -1.29 1.29 -26.20
C LYS A 100 -0.63 2.60 -25.76
N ARG A 101 -0.15 3.42 -26.72
CA ARG A 101 0.47 4.73 -26.40
C ARG A 101 -0.53 5.67 -25.74
N LEU A 102 -1.76 5.75 -26.26
CA LEU A 102 -2.81 6.59 -25.69
C LEU A 102 -3.19 6.11 -24.29
N MET A 103 -3.37 4.80 -24.09
CA MET A 103 -3.68 4.23 -22.77
C MET A 103 -2.63 4.60 -21.73
N ILE A 104 -1.34 4.45 -22.07
CA ILE A 104 -0.23 4.83 -21.18
C ILE A 104 -0.24 6.33 -20.90
N THR A 105 -0.46 7.16 -21.93
CA THR A 105 -0.56 8.62 -21.75
C THR A 105 -1.71 9.00 -20.81
N PHE A 106 -2.89 8.38 -20.96
CA PHE A 106 -4.02 8.62 -20.06
C PHE A 106 -3.70 8.22 -18.61
N ILE A 107 -3.07 7.06 -18.41
CA ILE A 107 -2.64 6.62 -17.07
C ILE A 107 -1.63 7.61 -16.46
N LEU A 108 -0.71 8.15 -17.26
CA LEU A 108 0.24 9.15 -16.77
C LEU A 108 -0.47 10.46 -16.38
N ILE A 109 -1.47 10.89 -17.17
CA ILE A 109 -2.25 12.09 -16.86
C ILE A 109 -2.99 11.95 -15.52
N THR A 110 -3.58 10.79 -15.23
CA THR A 110 -4.29 10.61 -13.95
C THR A 110 -3.35 10.71 -12.74
N MET A 111 -2.07 10.33 -12.90
CA MET A 111 -1.05 10.50 -11.85
C MET A 111 -0.63 11.95 -11.63
N MET A 112 -0.85 12.84 -12.60
CA MET A 112 -0.50 14.26 -12.49
C MET A 112 -1.56 15.08 -11.73
N ILE A 113 -2.77 14.53 -11.58
CA ILE A 113 -3.87 15.22 -10.92
C ILE A 113 -3.73 15.03 -9.40
N PRO A 114 -3.63 16.12 -8.61
CA PRO A 114 -3.59 16.01 -7.16
C PRO A 114 -4.91 15.45 -6.63
N GLN A 115 -4.84 14.48 -5.72
CA GLN A 115 -6.01 13.78 -5.19
C GLN A 115 -6.95 14.74 -4.46
N GLU A 116 -6.40 15.76 -3.81
CA GLU A 116 -7.14 16.78 -3.07
C GLU A 116 -8.08 17.59 -3.99
N ALA A 117 -7.70 17.77 -5.26
CA ALA A 117 -8.53 18.50 -6.23
C ALA A 117 -9.75 17.68 -6.70
N VAL A 118 -9.71 16.36 -6.57
CA VAL A 118 -10.77 15.45 -7.06
C VAL A 118 -11.67 14.96 -5.93
N LEU A 119 -11.35 15.27 -4.67
CA LEU A 119 -12.07 14.78 -3.50
C LEU A 119 -13.56 15.16 -3.51
N ILE A 120 -13.89 16.42 -3.80
CA ILE A 120 -15.29 16.90 -3.84
C ILE A 120 -16.06 16.22 -4.98
N PRO A 121 -15.59 16.22 -6.24
CA PRO A 121 -16.22 15.47 -7.32
C PRO A 121 -16.43 13.99 -7.00
N LEU A 122 -15.44 13.32 -6.40
CA LEU A 122 -15.53 11.91 -6.04
C LEU A 122 -16.61 11.66 -4.99
N TYR A 123 -16.74 12.54 -4.00
CA TYR A 123 -17.83 12.48 -3.03
C TYR A 123 -19.20 12.62 -3.68
N VAL A 124 -19.38 13.57 -4.60
CA VAL A 124 -20.65 13.78 -5.32
C VAL A 124 -21.01 12.54 -6.14
N VAL A 125 -20.05 11.97 -6.89
CA VAL A 125 -20.27 10.74 -7.66
C VAL A 125 -20.69 9.58 -6.76
N ASN A 126 -20.00 9.38 -5.63
CA ASN A 126 -20.35 8.33 -4.67
C ASN A 126 -21.70 8.57 -4.00
N LYS A 127 -22.10 9.83 -3.81
CA LYS A 127 -23.44 10.20 -3.34
C LYS A 127 -24.50 9.77 -4.35
N ASP A 128 -24.30 10.11 -5.61
CA ASP A 128 -25.26 9.83 -6.68
C ASP A 128 -25.40 8.32 -6.92
N PHE A 129 -24.32 7.56 -6.75
CA PHE A 129 -24.35 6.09 -6.76
C PHE A 129 -24.88 5.46 -5.46
N HIS A 130 -25.27 6.26 -4.47
CA HIS A 130 -25.79 5.78 -3.18
C HIS A 130 -24.80 4.89 -2.42
N LEU A 131 -23.50 5.11 -2.62
CA LEU A 131 -22.44 4.30 -2.00
C LEU A 131 -21.90 4.92 -0.70
N ILE A 132 -22.31 6.15 -0.35
CA ILE A 132 -21.86 6.83 0.87
C ILE A 132 -22.10 5.98 2.12
N ASN A 133 -21.16 6.06 3.08
CA ASN A 133 -21.16 5.31 4.35
C ASN A 133 -21.13 3.78 4.16
N THR A 134 -20.51 3.29 3.08
CA THR A 134 -20.26 1.87 2.86
C THR A 134 -18.76 1.56 2.77
N LEU A 135 -18.35 0.36 3.20
CA LEU A 135 -16.98 -0.12 3.01
C LEU A 135 -16.62 -0.28 1.54
N THR A 136 -17.62 -0.52 0.68
CA THR A 136 -17.45 -0.66 -0.76
C THR A 136 -16.83 0.58 -1.38
N VAL A 137 -17.22 1.80 -0.97
CA VAL A 137 -16.60 3.04 -1.47
C VAL A 137 -15.13 3.10 -1.13
N LEU A 138 -14.75 2.65 0.07
CA LEU A 138 -13.37 2.68 0.51
C LEU A 138 -12.51 1.78 -0.38
N VAL A 139 -13.00 0.57 -0.67
CA VAL A 139 -12.33 -0.38 -1.58
C VAL A 139 -12.33 0.14 -3.02
N LEU A 140 -13.44 0.69 -3.52
CA LEU A 140 -13.56 1.17 -4.89
C LEU A 140 -12.68 2.40 -5.17
N SER A 141 -12.53 3.31 -4.19
CA SER A 141 -11.79 4.56 -4.37
C SER A 141 -10.29 4.33 -4.53
N GLY A 142 -9.73 3.29 -3.90
CA GLY A 142 -8.33 2.89 -4.00
C GLY A 142 -8.07 1.76 -5.00
N LEU A 143 -9.08 1.31 -5.75
CA LEU A 143 -9.06 0.00 -6.42
C LEU A 143 -8.00 -0.15 -7.52
N VAL A 144 -7.54 0.94 -8.13
CA VAL A 144 -6.46 0.93 -9.12
C VAL A 144 -5.68 2.24 -9.04
N SER A 145 -4.36 2.16 -9.12
CA SER A 145 -3.51 3.35 -9.29
C SER A 145 -2.71 3.28 -10.60
N GLY A 146 -2.52 4.44 -11.23
CA GLY A 146 -1.66 4.55 -12.41
C GLY A 146 -0.23 4.15 -12.12
N PHE A 147 0.27 4.47 -10.92
CA PHE A 147 1.59 4.09 -10.45
C PHE A 147 1.76 2.56 -10.43
N SER A 148 0.84 1.84 -9.78
CA SER A 148 0.89 0.37 -9.67
C SER A 148 0.78 -0.31 -11.04
N ILE A 149 -0.06 0.19 -11.95
CA ILE A 149 -0.15 -0.33 -13.32
C ILE A 149 1.20 -0.20 -14.03
N LEU A 150 1.80 0.99 -14.00
CA LEU A 150 3.06 1.25 -14.71
C LEU A 150 4.22 0.51 -14.07
N LEU A 151 4.23 0.36 -12.75
CA LEU A 151 5.22 -0.41 -12.02
C LEU A 151 5.16 -1.88 -12.44
N MET A 152 3.97 -2.51 -12.40
CA MET A 152 3.80 -3.90 -12.85
C MET A 152 4.17 -4.08 -14.32
N ARG A 153 3.76 -3.15 -15.18
CA ARG A 153 4.15 -3.14 -16.60
C ARG A 153 5.68 -3.16 -16.75
N ASN A 154 6.40 -2.35 -15.99
CA ASN A 154 7.86 -2.27 -16.08
C ASN A 154 8.53 -3.57 -15.61
N PHE A 155 8.04 -4.19 -14.54
CA PHE A 155 8.48 -5.52 -14.12
C PHE A 155 8.18 -6.60 -15.16
N PHE A 156 7.03 -6.54 -15.83
CA PHE A 156 6.72 -7.51 -16.88
C PHE A 156 7.55 -7.29 -18.15
N MET A 157 7.94 -6.05 -18.48
CA MET A 157 8.81 -5.79 -19.65
C MET A 157 10.24 -6.27 -19.46
N SER A 158 10.71 -6.52 -18.23
CA SER A 158 12.04 -7.10 -18.01
C SER A 158 12.08 -8.61 -18.28
N ILE A 159 10.92 -9.25 -18.43
CA ILE A 159 10.80 -10.66 -18.76
C ILE A 159 10.94 -10.82 -20.29
N PRO A 160 11.86 -11.68 -20.78
CA PRO A 160 12.03 -11.93 -22.21
C PRO A 160 10.73 -12.42 -22.86
N TYR A 161 10.35 -11.81 -23.98
CA TYR A 161 9.09 -12.10 -24.68
C TYR A 161 9.04 -13.53 -25.23
N GLU A 162 10.20 -14.09 -25.55
CA GLU A 162 10.40 -15.44 -26.09
C GLU A 162 9.82 -16.52 -25.17
N ILE A 163 9.83 -16.30 -23.85
CA ILE A 163 9.24 -17.22 -22.86
C ILE A 163 7.72 -17.33 -23.06
N SER A 164 7.08 -16.21 -23.41
CA SER A 164 5.64 -16.21 -23.68
C SER A 164 5.31 -16.80 -25.05
N GLU A 165 6.18 -16.65 -26.05
CA GLU A 165 6.01 -17.28 -27.35
C GLU A 165 6.18 -18.79 -27.29
N SER A 166 7.19 -19.29 -26.55
CA SER A 166 7.39 -20.73 -26.37
C SER A 166 6.18 -21.38 -25.68
N ALA A 167 5.66 -20.75 -24.62
CA ALA A 167 4.46 -21.24 -23.95
C ALA A 167 3.22 -21.27 -24.87
N LYS A 168 3.09 -20.31 -25.78
CA LYS A 168 2.00 -20.30 -26.78
C LYS A 168 2.15 -21.41 -27.82
N ILE A 169 3.38 -21.72 -28.24
CA ILE A 169 3.68 -22.85 -29.13
C ILE A 169 3.28 -24.17 -28.45
N ASP A 170 3.49 -24.28 -27.14
CA ASP A 170 3.07 -25.43 -26.32
C ASP A 170 1.56 -25.46 -26.02
N GLY A 171 0.77 -24.51 -26.56
CA GLY A 171 -0.68 -24.46 -26.43
C GLY A 171 -1.20 -23.78 -25.15
N ALA A 172 -0.35 -23.09 -24.40
CA ALA A 172 -0.79 -22.36 -23.21
C ALA A 172 -1.63 -21.13 -23.57
N GLY A 173 -2.77 -20.95 -22.89
CA GLY A 173 -3.61 -19.75 -23.04
C GLY A 173 -3.03 -18.51 -22.34
N ASP A 174 -3.42 -17.32 -22.78
CA ASP A 174 -2.88 -16.04 -22.27
C ASP A 174 -3.05 -15.85 -20.76
N PHE A 175 -4.19 -16.29 -20.20
CA PHE A 175 -4.43 -16.20 -18.75
C PHE A 175 -3.51 -17.13 -17.96
N TRP A 176 -3.22 -18.32 -18.49
CA TRP A 176 -2.28 -19.24 -17.88
C TRP A 176 -0.87 -18.65 -17.93
N ILE A 177 -0.45 -18.08 -19.07
CA ILE A 177 0.85 -17.42 -19.21
C ILE A 177 0.99 -16.26 -18.22
N PHE A 178 -0.05 -15.44 -18.08
CA PHE A 178 -0.10 -14.38 -17.08
C PHE A 178 0.13 -14.93 -15.66
N ALA A 179 -0.71 -15.88 -15.22
CA ALA A 179 -0.71 -16.37 -13.85
C ALA A 179 0.51 -17.25 -13.51
N ALA A 180 0.94 -18.11 -14.43
CA ALA A 180 1.97 -19.11 -14.20
C ALA A 180 3.38 -18.63 -14.53
N ILE A 181 3.54 -17.65 -15.42
CA ILE A 181 4.86 -17.15 -15.85
C ILE A 181 5.05 -15.72 -15.34
N TYR A 182 4.28 -14.76 -15.84
CA TYR A 182 4.52 -13.35 -15.57
C TYR A 182 4.38 -12.99 -14.09
N MET A 183 3.29 -13.42 -13.44
CA MET A 183 3.08 -13.17 -12.01
C MET A 183 4.18 -13.81 -11.13
N ARG A 184 4.72 -14.97 -11.51
CA ARG A 184 5.76 -15.67 -10.74
C ARG A 184 7.15 -15.06 -10.92
N LEU A 185 7.46 -14.60 -12.12
CA LEU A 185 8.73 -13.94 -12.42
C LEU A 185 8.76 -12.49 -11.91
N ALA A 186 7.60 -11.84 -11.78
CA ALA A 186 7.47 -10.48 -11.25
C ALA A 186 7.13 -10.43 -9.75
N THR A 187 7.50 -11.43 -8.96
CA THR A 187 7.20 -11.48 -7.51
C THR A 187 7.73 -10.28 -6.74
N ALA A 188 8.90 -9.74 -7.12
CA ALA A 188 9.42 -8.51 -6.54
C ALA A 188 8.51 -7.30 -6.84
N GLY A 189 7.94 -7.22 -8.04
CA GLY A 189 6.96 -6.19 -8.41
C GLY A 189 5.66 -6.32 -7.64
N LEU A 190 5.14 -7.55 -7.53
CA LEU A 190 3.94 -7.85 -6.74
C LEU A 190 4.12 -7.48 -5.28
N ALA A 191 5.27 -7.83 -4.67
CA ALA A 191 5.57 -7.48 -3.29
C ALA A 191 5.64 -5.96 -3.09
N THR A 192 6.22 -5.25 -4.05
CA THR A 192 6.34 -3.79 -4.01
C THR A 192 4.97 -3.12 -4.09
N VAL A 193 4.13 -3.50 -5.06
CA VAL A 193 2.76 -2.95 -5.19
C VAL A 193 1.91 -3.31 -3.97
N THR A 194 1.98 -4.55 -3.50
CA THR A 194 1.27 -4.99 -2.30
C THR A 194 1.67 -4.14 -1.09
N LEU A 195 2.96 -3.89 -0.89
CA LEU A 195 3.43 -3.08 0.23
C LEU A 195 2.96 -1.63 0.14
N PHE A 196 3.06 -1.01 -1.04
CA PHE A 196 2.61 0.37 -1.24
C PHE A 196 1.11 0.53 -0.98
N GLU A 197 0.29 -0.40 -1.46
CA GLU A 197 -1.17 -0.34 -1.28
C GLU A 197 -1.61 -0.79 0.12
N PHE A 198 -0.85 -1.65 0.79
CA PHE A 198 -1.16 -2.06 2.16
C PHE A 198 -0.87 -0.95 3.18
N VAL A 199 0.14 -0.12 2.91
CA VAL A 199 0.61 0.95 3.81
C VAL A 199 0.00 2.31 3.47
N GLY A 200 -0.17 2.61 2.17
CA GLY A 200 -0.69 3.87 1.65
C GLY A 200 -2.18 4.06 1.90
#